data_AF-I7DPR5-F1
#
_entry.id   AF-I7DPR5-F1
#
_cell.length_a   1.000
_cell.length_b   1.000
_cell.length_c   1.000
_cell.angle_alpha   90.00
_cell.angle_beta   90.00
_cell.angle_gamma   90.00
#
_symmetry.space_group_name_H-M   'P 1'
#
loop_
_entity.id
_entity.type
_entity.pdbx_description
1 polymer ?
#
loop_
_entity_poly.entity_id
_entity_poly.type
_entity_poly.pdbx_seq_one_letter_code
_entity_poly.pdbx_strand_id
1 'polypeptide(L)'
;MINLQKIKDSKYFQWLLGFIEAESRFYISKRKFYGEEKFYVAFSIYQPLKKAQFLYHIKRLFGYGHIKTINVMESSQSQLKLCSSNVASSYDRRFIFSDLELLESSNSTYYITNKNYLTYVLFFLKQSVCSWDMNQKRGQKTFKFYDFEKTLKILTLLKEKRPFHLIEDIEKALKEWKRDFTDLGPRLFFGLKFPKEEFFENWFIGFSGGKGAFIISFKSHAEYEIKNRFYWGEKETYEGFQKTLNELVKKLITRPMSEGLKSEKEIILSFVIVQKTKDLLILEQLKNKLSGHLNLKFNIKGSTYIWEVSNEKALVLIKVLFKKYSLRTKKVEFLKWWKSLNYVIKSQPRFYK
;
A
#
# COMPACT_ATOMS: atom_id res chain seq x y z
N MET A 1 -22.07 24.01 -4.18
CA MET A 1 -20.75 23.62 -3.63
C MET A 1 -20.96 22.65 -2.48
N ILE A 2 -20.20 21.56 -2.44
CA ILE A 2 -20.24 20.61 -1.33
C ILE A 2 -19.67 21.32 -0.07
N ASN A 3 -20.38 21.27 1.05
CA ASN A 3 -19.89 21.81 2.33
C ASN A 3 -18.75 20.92 2.85
N LEU A 4 -17.51 21.29 2.55
CA LEU A 4 -16.30 20.56 2.95
C LEU A 4 -16.16 20.42 4.46
N GLN A 5 -16.69 21.37 5.23
CA GLN A 5 -16.64 21.31 6.69
C GLN A 5 -17.46 20.13 7.23
N LYS A 6 -18.65 19.88 6.68
CA LYS A 6 -19.47 18.71 7.04
C LYS A 6 -18.82 17.38 6.63
N ILE A 7 -17.94 17.40 5.63
CA ILE A 7 -17.29 16.19 5.11
C ILE A 7 -16.07 15.81 5.93
N LYS A 8 -15.37 16.80 6.50
CA LYS A 8 -14.12 16.60 7.21
C LYS A 8 -14.21 15.56 8.33
N ASP A 9 -15.34 15.53 9.05
CA ASP A 9 -15.54 14.59 10.15
C ASP A 9 -16.30 13.33 9.74
N SER A 10 -16.64 13.20 8.44
CA SER A 10 -17.35 12.03 7.95
C SER A 10 -16.45 10.79 7.91
N LYS A 11 -17.00 9.64 8.29
CA LYS A 11 -16.33 8.32 8.16
C LYS A 11 -15.81 8.07 6.74
N TYR A 12 -16.58 8.53 5.74
CA TYR A 12 -16.20 8.40 4.34
C TYR A 12 -14.92 9.16 4.01
N PHE A 13 -14.77 10.37 4.55
CA PHE A 13 -13.59 11.17 4.27
C PHE A 13 -12.35 10.66 5.00
N GLN A 14 -12.49 10.20 6.26
CA GLN A 14 -11.41 9.52 6.98
C GLN A 14 -10.89 8.30 6.20
N TRP A 15 -11.82 7.51 5.65
CA TRP A 15 -11.49 6.42 4.73
C TRP A 15 -10.79 6.91 3.46
N LEU A 16 -11.27 8.00 2.85
CA LEU A 16 -10.64 8.55 1.65
C LEU A 16 -9.22 9.04 1.91
N LEU A 17 -8.94 9.62 3.08
CA LEU A 17 -7.59 10.04 3.45
C LEU A 17 -6.61 8.86 3.45
N GLY A 18 -6.97 7.77 4.12
CA GLY A 18 -6.17 6.55 4.09
C GLY A 18 -5.97 6.01 2.66
N PHE A 19 -7.03 6.05 1.85
CA PHE A 19 -6.92 5.63 0.45
C PHE A 19 -6.00 6.53 -0.38
N ILE A 20 -6.08 7.85 -0.22
CA ILE A 20 -5.18 8.82 -0.85
C ILE A 20 -3.75 8.54 -0.41
N GLU A 21 -3.50 8.30 0.88
CA GLU A 21 -2.17 7.95 1.37
C GLU A 21 -1.61 6.69 0.74
N ALA A 22 -2.45 5.68 0.51
CA ALA A 22 -2.07 4.49 -0.22
C ALA A 22 -1.79 4.76 -1.71
N GLU A 23 -2.72 5.36 -2.44
CA GLU A 23 -2.77 5.29 -3.91
C GLU A 23 -2.35 6.57 -4.64
N SER A 24 -2.31 7.70 -3.95
CA SER A 24 -1.96 8.96 -4.61
C SER A 24 -0.48 9.09 -4.96
N ARG A 25 -0.15 10.11 -5.75
CA ARG A 25 1.22 10.50 -6.06
C ARG A 25 1.29 12.03 -6.21
N PHE A 26 2.40 12.59 -5.75
CA PHE A 26 2.76 13.99 -5.95
C PHE A 26 3.91 14.06 -6.93
N TYR A 27 3.72 14.85 -7.98
CA TYR A 27 4.69 15.03 -9.05
C TYR A 27 5.12 16.49 -9.07
N ILE A 28 6.43 16.69 -8.98
CA ILE A 28 7.08 17.98 -9.24
C ILE A 28 8.14 17.70 -10.27
N SER A 29 7.98 18.22 -11.48
CA SER A 29 8.92 18.01 -12.58
C SER A 29 9.21 19.31 -13.28
N LYS A 30 10.48 19.58 -13.55
CA LYS A 30 10.92 20.63 -14.47
C LYS A 30 10.71 20.14 -15.90
N ARG A 31 10.07 20.93 -16.76
CA ARG A 31 9.81 20.60 -18.16
C ARG A 31 10.12 21.80 -19.04
N LYS A 32 10.69 21.57 -20.22
CA LYS A 32 10.81 22.60 -21.27
C LYS A 32 9.53 22.61 -22.09
N PHE A 33 8.92 23.78 -22.24
CA PHE A 33 7.72 23.98 -23.05
C PHE A 33 7.94 25.23 -23.90
N TYR A 34 8.02 25.05 -25.23
CA TYR A 34 8.40 26.10 -26.19
C TYR A 34 9.70 26.85 -25.82
N GLY A 35 10.74 26.11 -25.44
CA GLY A 35 12.04 26.67 -25.04
C GLY A 35 12.10 27.22 -23.62
N GLU A 36 10.96 27.46 -22.96
CA GLU A 36 10.91 27.94 -21.58
C GLU A 36 10.88 26.78 -20.58
N GLU A 37 11.75 26.84 -19.57
CA GLU A 37 11.72 25.90 -18.45
C GLU A 37 10.63 26.28 -17.45
N LYS A 38 9.70 25.35 -17.22
CA LYS A 38 8.57 25.53 -16.28
C LYS A 38 8.49 24.34 -15.33
N PHE A 39 8.14 24.62 -14.09
CA PHE A 39 7.79 23.57 -13.13
C PHE A 39 6.33 23.15 -13.31
N TYR A 40 6.16 21.84 -13.45
CA TYR A 40 4.88 21.18 -13.49
C TYR A 40 4.65 20.47 -12.15
N VAL A 41 3.53 20.80 -11.51
CA VAL A 41 3.12 20.24 -10.24
C VAL A 41 1.79 19.53 -10.42
N ALA A 42 1.70 18.28 -9.99
CA ALA A 42 0.48 17.50 -10.11
C ALA A 42 0.23 16.60 -8.90
N PHE A 43 -1.04 16.44 -8.57
CA PHE A 43 -1.55 15.36 -7.74
C PHE A 43 -2.22 14.34 -8.64
N SER A 44 -2.01 13.05 -8.41
CA SER A 44 -2.77 12.02 -9.10
C SER A 44 -3.06 10.80 -8.24
N ILE A 45 -4.08 10.04 -8.64
CA ILE A 45 -4.46 8.75 -8.07
C ILE A 45 -4.64 7.79 -9.23
N TYR A 46 -3.93 6.67 -9.18
CA TYR A 46 -3.93 5.65 -10.23
C TYR A 46 -4.82 4.48 -9.81
N GLN A 47 -5.65 3.95 -10.72
CA GLN A 47 -6.43 2.74 -10.48
C GLN A 47 -6.60 1.93 -11.78
N PRO A 48 -6.73 0.61 -11.70
CA PRO A 48 -7.16 -0.22 -12.83
C PRO A 48 -8.49 0.29 -13.41
N LEU A 49 -8.70 0.15 -14.74
CA LEU A 49 -9.93 0.63 -15.40
C LEU A 49 -11.21 0.07 -14.78
N LYS A 50 -11.20 -1.19 -14.32
CA LYS A 50 -12.31 -1.81 -13.57
C LYS A 50 -12.74 -1.03 -12.31
N LYS A 51 -11.89 -0.12 -11.81
CA LYS A 51 -12.13 0.76 -10.65
C LYS A 51 -12.26 2.24 -11.03
N ALA A 52 -12.40 2.59 -12.31
CA ALA A 52 -12.47 3.98 -12.77
C ALA A 52 -13.66 4.76 -12.19
N GLN A 53 -14.81 4.11 -11.95
CA GLN A 53 -15.97 4.72 -11.29
C GLN A 53 -15.60 5.36 -9.94
N PHE A 54 -14.67 4.74 -9.22
CA PHE A 54 -14.22 5.27 -7.94
C PHE A 54 -13.44 6.59 -8.11
N LEU A 55 -12.68 6.74 -9.20
CA LEU A 55 -12.01 8.00 -9.54
C LEU A 55 -13.01 9.11 -9.86
N TYR A 56 -14.12 8.80 -10.55
CA TYR A 56 -15.21 9.76 -10.79
C TYR A 56 -15.86 10.22 -9.48
N HIS A 57 -16.00 9.32 -8.51
CA HIS A 57 -16.50 9.68 -7.19
C HIS A 57 -15.54 10.63 -6.45
N ILE A 58 -14.22 10.39 -6.51
CA ILE A 58 -13.21 11.30 -5.96
C ILE A 58 -13.26 12.67 -6.66
N LYS A 59 -13.33 12.69 -7.99
CA LYS A 59 -13.47 13.93 -8.78
C LYS A 59 -14.70 14.72 -8.34
N ARG A 60 -15.85 14.06 -8.19
CA ARG A 60 -17.10 14.69 -7.72
C ARG A 60 -16.93 15.28 -6.31
N LEU A 61 -16.23 14.59 -5.43
CA LEU A 61 -15.99 15.05 -4.06
C LEU A 61 -15.12 16.31 -4.03
N PHE A 62 -14.02 16.32 -4.77
CA PHE A 62 -13.13 17.47 -4.81
C PHE A 62 -13.70 18.63 -5.64
N GLY A 63 -14.59 18.34 -6.59
CA GLY A 63 -15.14 19.33 -7.52
C GLY A 63 -14.16 19.80 -8.61
N TYR A 64 -12.95 19.22 -8.65
CA TYR A 64 -11.87 19.61 -9.54
C TYR A 64 -11.18 18.38 -10.14
N GLY A 65 -10.30 18.61 -11.11
CA GLY A 65 -9.44 17.59 -11.70
C GLY A 65 -10.04 16.86 -12.91
N HIS A 66 -9.21 16.03 -13.51
CA HIS A 66 -9.51 15.29 -14.73
C HIS A 66 -9.30 13.80 -14.51
N ILE A 67 -9.99 12.98 -15.31
CA ILE A 67 -9.78 11.54 -15.35
C ILE A 67 -9.32 11.21 -16.75
N LYS A 68 -8.16 10.56 -16.86
CA LYS A 68 -7.63 10.05 -18.11
C LYS A 68 -7.59 8.54 -18.04
N THR A 69 -8.15 7.88 -19.04
CA THR A 69 -7.98 6.45 -19.26
C THR A 69 -6.88 6.24 -20.29
N ILE A 70 -5.99 5.29 -20.03
CA ILE A 70 -4.91 4.92 -20.93
C ILE A 70 -5.14 3.46 -21.30
N ASN A 71 -5.35 3.20 -22.59
CA ASN A 71 -5.49 1.86 -23.11
C ASN A 71 -4.09 1.29 -23.37
N VAL A 72 -3.78 0.13 -22.77
CA VAL A 72 -2.43 -0.46 -22.84
C VAL A 72 -2.01 -0.80 -24.28
N MET A 73 -2.99 -1.08 -25.16
CA MET A 73 -2.78 -1.31 -26.60
C MET A 73 -2.07 -0.14 -27.31
N GLU A 74 -2.25 1.10 -26.85
CA GLU A 74 -1.58 2.28 -27.44
C GLU A 74 -0.17 2.51 -26.88
N SER A 75 0.10 2.06 -25.65
CA SER A 75 1.42 2.22 -25.00
C SER A 75 2.44 1.14 -25.38
N SER A 76 1.99 -0.02 -25.84
CA SER A 76 2.88 -1.13 -26.20
C SER A 76 3.72 -0.80 -27.45
N GLN A 77 3.19 -0.04 -28.42
CA GLN A 77 3.96 0.39 -29.59
C GLN A 77 5.06 1.42 -29.26
N SER A 78 4.92 2.19 -28.18
CA SER A 78 5.91 3.20 -27.77
C SER A 78 6.90 2.70 -26.70
N GLN A 79 6.52 1.71 -25.88
CA GLN A 79 7.40 1.14 -24.85
C GLN A 79 8.20 -0.10 -25.29
N LEU A 80 7.75 -0.86 -26.31
CA LEU A 80 8.50 -2.01 -26.84
C LEU A 80 9.85 -1.62 -27.48
N LYS A 81 10.07 -0.36 -27.85
CA LYS A 81 11.38 0.14 -28.30
C LYS A 81 12.38 0.45 -27.18
N LEU A 82 11.95 0.49 -25.91
CA LEU A 82 12.79 0.92 -24.78
C LEU A 82 13.12 -0.19 -23.77
N CYS A 83 12.42 -1.33 -23.79
CA CYS A 83 12.58 -2.40 -22.80
C CYS A 83 13.11 -3.73 -23.36
N SER A 84 13.55 -3.79 -24.62
CA SER A 84 14.10 -5.01 -25.22
C SER A 84 15.57 -5.30 -24.87
N SER A 85 16.19 -4.53 -23.97
CA SER A 85 17.50 -4.86 -23.40
C SER A 85 17.40 -5.01 -21.89
N ASN A 86 17.69 -6.22 -21.42
CA ASN A 86 17.88 -6.62 -20.03
C ASN A 86 16.59 -6.92 -19.25
N VAL A 87 16.27 -8.21 -19.14
CA VAL A 87 16.38 -8.99 -17.89
C VAL A 87 15.59 -10.28 -18.08
N ALA A 88 16.32 -11.38 -18.28
CA ALA A 88 15.82 -12.74 -18.16
C ALA A 88 16.61 -13.45 -17.06
N SER A 89 16.04 -13.58 -15.86
CA SER A 89 16.38 -14.68 -14.94
C SER A 89 15.34 -14.86 -13.83
N SER A 90 14.81 -16.10 -13.77
CA SER A 90 14.27 -16.82 -12.61
C SER A 90 13.36 -16.05 -11.61
N TYR A 91 12.03 -16.12 -11.84
CA TYR A 91 11.00 -15.53 -10.98
C TYR A 91 10.18 -16.58 -10.20
N ASP A 92 10.10 -16.40 -8.88
CA ASP A 92 9.16 -17.09 -7.97
C ASP A 92 7.75 -16.48 -8.16
N ARG A 93 6.79 -17.33 -8.58
CA ARG A 93 5.46 -16.95 -9.11
C ARG A 93 4.49 -16.31 -8.10
N ARG A 94 4.88 -16.09 -6.84
CA ARG A 94 3.94 -15.74 -5.77
C ARG A 94 3.58 -14.25 -5.64
N PHE A 95 4.33 -13.34 -6.26
CA PHE A 95 4.08 -11.88 -6.18
C PHE A 95 3.85 -11.19 -7.53
N ILE A 96 3.79 -11.97 -8.61
CA ILE A 96 3.56 -11.50 -9.99
C ILE A 96 2.16 -10.89 -10.17
N PHE A 97 1.17 -11.23 -9.34
CA PHE A 97 -0.22 -10.85 -9.62
C PHE A 97 -0.56 -9.35 -9.48
N SER A 98 0.14 -8.56 -8.66
CA SER A 98 -0.23 -7.14 -8.48
C SER A 98 0.32 -6.20 -9.55
N ASP A 99 1.52 -6.48 -10.09
CA ASP A 99 2.15 -5.65 -11.12
C ASP A 99 1.91 -6.19 -12.55
N LEU A 100 1.66 -7.50 -12.75
CA LEU A 100 1.22 -8.00 -14.07
C LEU A 100 -0.23 -7.67 -14.40
N GLU A 101 -1.15 -7.63 -13.43
CA GLU A 101 -2.50 -7.12 -13.71
C GLU A 101 -2.45 -5.66 -14.21
N LEU A 102 -1.45 -4.87 -13.79
CA LEU A 102 -1.24 -3.50 -14.25
C LEU A 102 -0.63 -3.40 -15.66
N LEU A 103 0.09 -4.42 -16.10
CA LEU A 103 0.74 -4.49 -17.42
C LEU A 103 -0.22 -4.94 -18.52
N GLU A 104 -1.26 -5.71 -18.20
CA GLU A 104 -2.26 -6.18 -19.17
C GLU A 104 -3.58 -5.41 -19.12
N SER A 105 -3.88 -4.70 -18.03
CA SER A 105 -5.14 -3.96 -17.90
C SER A 105 -4.97 -2.47 -18.17
N SER A 106 -5.87 -1.93 -18.99
CA SER A 106 -6.07 -0.50 -19.16
C SER A 106 -6.20 0.18 -17.80
N ASN A 107 -5.61 1.36 -17.69
CA ASN A 107 -5.52 2.07 -16.43
C ASN A 107 -6.26 3.40 -16.50
N SER A 108 -6.75 3.87 -15.36
CA SER A 108 -7.38 5.17 -15.22
C SER A 108 -6.67 5.99 -14.16
N THR A 109 -6.51 7.28 -14.45
CA THR A 109 -5.80 8.23 -13.59
C THR A 109 -6.68 9.42 -13.31
N TYR A 110 -6.99 9.67 -12.05
CA TYR A 110 -7.47 10.97 -11.61
C TYR A 110 -6.27 11.89 -11.40
N TYR A 111 -6.30 13.11 -11.90
CA TYR A 111 -5.21 14.07 -11.68
C TYR A 111 -5.69 15.52 -11.60
N ILE A 112 -4.92 16.33 -10.85
CA ILE A 112 -5.09 17.78 -10.72
C ILE A 112 -3.77 18.45 -11.04
N THR A 113 -3.78 19.35 -12.02
CA THR A 113 -2.60 20.09 -12.50
C THR A 113 -2.76 21.60 -12.44
N ASN A 114 -4.02 22.08 -12.42
CA ASN A 114 -4.31 23.48 -12.18
C ASN A 114 -3.81 23.85 -10.77
N LYS A 115 -2.91 24.83 -10.69
CA LYS A 115 -2.24 25.24 -9.44
C LYS A 115 -3.25 25.69 -8.38
N ASN A 116 -4.31 26.41 -8.76
CA ASN A 116 -5.31 26.93 -7.82
C ASN A 116 -6.13 25.80 -7.21
N TYR A 117 -6.63 24.89 -8.04
CA TYR A 117 -7.37 23.72 -7.58
C TYR A 117 -6.50 22.79 -6.74
N LEU A 118 -5.24 22.62 -7.12
CA LEU A 118 -4.30 21.81 -6.35
C LEU A 118 -3.99 22.44 -4.99
N THR A 119 -3.76 23.75 -4.91
CA THR A 119 -3.61 24.44 -3.61
C THR A 119 -4.82 24.22 -2.73
N TYR A 120 -6.03 24.33 -3.27
CA TYR A 120 -7.26 24.11 -2.51
C TYR A 120 -7.38 22.69 -1.96
N VAL A 121 -7.16 21.68 -2.81
CA VAL A 121 -7.20 20.27 -2.39
C VAL A 121 -6.12 19.98 -1.35
N LEU A 122 -4.90 20.48 -1.54
CA LEU A 122 -3.82 20.30 -0.57
C LEU A 122 -4.12 20.98 0.76
N PHE A 123 -4.71 22.17 0.74
CA PHE A 123 -5.10 22.87 1.96
C PHE A 123 -6.20 22.11 2.70
N PHE A 124 -7.21 21.62 1.98
CA PHE A 124 -8.26 20.78 2.54
C PHE A 124 -7.71 19.48 3.15
N LEU A 125 -6.81 18.78 2.43
CA LEU A 125 -6.14 17.59 2.95
C LEU A 125 -5.27 17.93 4.17
N LYS A 126 -4.50 19.02 4.12
CA LYS A 126 -3.66 19.47 5.24
C LYS A 126 -4.47 19.78 6.49
N GLN A 127 -5.60 20.48 6.36
CA GLN A 127 -6.47 20.76 7.51
C GLN A 127 -7.05 19.49 8.14
N SER A 128 -7.21 18.45 7.34
CA SER A 128 -7.84 17.18 7.71
C SER A 128 -6.87 16.20 8.33
N VAL A 129 -5.67 16.18 7.78
CA VAL A 129 -4.53 15.42 8.29
C VAL A 129 -3.95 16.09 9.52
N CYS A 130 -3.89 17.42 9.55
CA CYS A 130 -3.34 18.18 10.67
C CYS A 130 -4.46 18.94 11.35
N SER A 131 -5.24 18.29 12.20
CA SER A 131 -5.88 19.04 13.28
C SER A 131 -4.75 19.57 14.16
N TRP A 132 -4.36 20.83 13.93
CA TRP A 132 -3.49 21.58 14.82
C TRP A 132 -4.25 21.76 16.12
N ASP A 133 -4.03 20.86 17.07
CA ASP A 133 -4.24 21.24 18.45
C ASP A 133 -3.17 22.30 18.74
N MET A 134 -3.54 23.58 18.73
CA MET A 134 -2.63 24.72 18.92
C MET A 134 -1.80 24.59 20.21
N ASN A 135 -2.29 23.81 21.18
CA ASN A 135 -1.64 23.56 22.46
C ASN A 135 -0.70 22.34 22.43
N GLN A 136 -0.87 21.42 21.49
CA GLN A 136 0.10 20.36 21.23
C GLN A 136 0.93 20.72 20.00
N LYS A 137 2.18 21.13 20.20
CA LYS A 137 3.21 21.36 19.14
C LYS A 137 3.45 20.18 18.18
N ARG A 138 2.62 19.13 18.21
CA ARG A 138 2.77 17.86 17.50
C ARG A 138 1.44 17.46 16.87
N GLY A 139 1.05 18.16 15.81
CA GLY A 139 -0.06 17.76 14.94
C GLY A 139 0.18 16.38 14.31
N GLN A 140 -0.90 15.74 13.88
CA GLN A 140 -0.87 14.42 13.26
C GLN A 140 -0.14 14.53 11.90
N LYS A 141 0.83 13.65 11.68
CA LYS A 141 1.57 13.58 10.42
C LYS A 141 1.27 12.25 9.75
N THR A 142 0.60 12.32 8.61
CA THR A 142 0.36 11.16 7.75
C THR A 142 1.57 10.82 6.88
N PHE A 143 1.52 9.69 6.19
CA PHE A 143 2.65 9.15 5.44
C PHE A 143 3.12 10.03 4.28
N LYS A 144 2.15 10.64 3.59
CA LYS A 144 2.39 11.59 2.51
C LYS A 144 2.44 13.04 2.99
N PHE A 145 2.49 13.27 4.31
CA PHE A 145 2.53 14.62 4.86
C PHE A 145 3.67 15.46 4.29
N TYR A 146 4.86 14.86 4.20
CA TYR A 146 6.02 15.51 3.59
C TYR A 146 5.80 15.82 2.11
N ASP A 147 5.22 14.90 1.34
CA ASP A 147 4.90 15.15 -0.07
C ASP A 147 3.84 16.26 -0.23
N PHE A 148 2.86 16.35 0.69
CA PHE A 148 1.86 17.42 0.73
C PHE A 148 2.50 18.78 1.04
N GLU A 149 3.28 18.88 2.12
CA GLU A 149 3.99 20.11 2.47
C GLU A 149 4.93 20.53 1.34
N LYS A 150 5.54 19.53 0.69
CA LYS A 150 6.36 19.72 -0.51
C LYS A 150 5.68 20.32 -1.67
N THR A 151 4.56 19.76 -2.00
CA THR A 151 3.76 20.28 -3.09
C THR A 151 3.25 21.68 -2.74
N LEU A 152 2.86 21.93 -1.48
CA LEU A 152 2.35 23.22 -1.03
C LEU A 152 3.43 24.32 -1.06
N LYS A 153 4.63 24.09 -0.50
CA LYS A 153 5.73 25.07 -0.51
C LYS A 153 6.11 25.46 -1.94
N ILE A 154 6.21 24.48 -2.85
CA ILE A 154 6.50 24.76 -4.26
C ILE A 154 5.36 25.54 -4.93
N LEU A 155 4.09 25.22 -4.64
CA LEU A 155 2.96 26.00 -5.17
C LEU A 155 2.94 27.44 -4.65
N THR A 156 3.34 27.68 -3.41
CA THR A 156 3.49 29.02 -2.84
C THR A 156 4.58 29.80 -3.58
N LEU A 157 5.77 29.22 -3.76
CA LEU A 157 6.85 29.84 -4.55
C LEU A 157 6.41 30.17 -5.98
N LEU A 158 5.68 29.25 -6.62
CA LEU A 158 5.11 29.42 -7.96
C LEU A 158 4.04 30.51 -8.06
N LYS A 159 3.47 30.97 -6.94
CA LYS A 159 2.46 32.04 -6.88
C LYS A 159 3.08 33.40 -6.56
N GLU A 160 4.05 33.43 -5.65
CA GLU A 160 4.58 34.67 -5.07
C GLU A 160 5.75 35.26 -5.86
N LYS A 161 6.58 34.43 -6.51
CA LYS A 161 7.86 34.90 -7.07
C LYS A 161 7.73 35.37 -8.51
N ARG A 162 8.45 36.46 -8.81
CA ARG A 162 8.70 36.94 -10.18
C ARG A 162 9.55 35.91 -10.95
N PRO A 163 9.46 35.86 -12.29
CA PRO A 163 10.06 34.79 -13.10
C PRO A 163 11.57 34.63 -12.95
N PHE A 164 12.30 35.71 -12.67
CA PHE A 164 13.76 35.80 -12.82
C PHE A 164 14.59 34.91 -11.89
N HIS A 165 14.04 34.42 -10.77
CA HIS A 165 14.75 33.50 -9.84
C HIS A 165 13.93 32.27 -9.45
N LEU A 166 12.76 32.08 -10.08
CA LEU A 166 11.80 31.07 -9.66
C LEU A 166 12.36 29.66 -9.77
N ILE A 167 13.24 29.43 -10.75
CA ILE A 167 13.83 28.11 -10.99
C ILE A 167 14.85 27.78 -9.90
N GLU A 168 15.80 28.69 -9.67
CA GLU A 168 16.85 28.55 -8.67
C GLU A 168 16.25 28.40 -7.27
N ASP A 169 15.19 29.15 -6.98
CA ASP A 169 14.48 29.10 -5.71
C ASP A 169 13.79 27.76 -5.47
N ILE A 170 13.13 27.20 -6.49
CA ILE A 170 12.51 25.88 -6.40
C ILE A 170 13.58 24.80 -6.29
N GLU A 171 14.65 24.87 -7.08
CA GLU A 171 15.75 23.90 -7.00
C GLU A 171 16.44 23.93 -5.64
N LYS A 172 16.69 25.13 -5.09
CA LYS A 172 17.20 25.30 -3.73
C LYS A 172 16.26 24.70 -2.69
N ALA A 173 14.96 25.02 -2.77
CA ALA A 173 13.97 24.46 -1.86
C ALA A 173 13.88 22.92 -1.94
N LEU A 174 14.03 22.33 -3.14
CA LEU A 174 14.07 20.88 -3.34
C LEU A 174 15.36 20.25 -2.77
N LYS A 175 16.51 20.92 -2.92
CA LYS A 175 17.81 20.48 -2.37
C LYS A 175 17.81 20.52 -0.84
N GLU A 176 17.39 21.63 -0.25
CA GLU A 176 17.22 21.79 1.20
C GLU A 176 16.34 20.66 1.75
N TRP A 177 15.24 20.34 1.06
CA TRP A 177 14.36 19.29 1.53
C TRP A 177 14.94 17.89 1.45
N LYS A 178 15.70 17.61 0.38
CA LYS A 178 16.38 16.33 0.24
C LYS A 178 17.38 16.14 1.38
N ARG A 179 18.08 17.21 1.76
CA ARG A 179 18.99 17.24 2.90
C ARG A 179 18.26 17.02 4.23
N ASP A 180 17.15 17.73 4.46
CA ASP A 180 16.36 17.54 5.68
C ASP A 180 15.87 16.08 5.82
N PHE A 181 15.55 15.42 4.71
CA PHE A 181 15.14 14.02 4.73
C PHE A 181 16.30 13.05 4.98
N THR A 182 17.51 13.33 4.49
CA THR A 182 18.69 12.50 4.75
C THR A 182 19.22 12.69 6.16
N ASP A 183 19.28 13.93 6.65
CA ASP A 183 19.99 14.30 7.87
C ASP A 183 19.16 14.01 9.12
N LEU A 184 17.84 14.23 9.06
CA LEU A 184 16.92 13.92 10.16
C LEU A 184 16.65 12.41 10.27
N GLY A 185 16.98 11.66 9.22
CA GLY A 185 16.74 10.24 9.09
C GLY A 185 15.27 9.83 9.31
N PRO A 186 14.98 8.53 9.26
CA PRO A 186 13.67 8.00 9.64
C PRO A 186 13.35 8.21 11.14
N ARG A 187 14.28 8.73 11.95
CA ARG A 187 14.14 8.78 13.41
C ARG A 187 13.19 9.90 13.91
N LEU A 188 12.85 10.86 13.05
CA LEU A 188 11.93 11.95 13.41
C LEU A 188 10.47 11.72 13.03
N PHE A 189 10.11 10.52 12.56
CA PHE A 189 8.72 10.15 12.41
C PHE A 189 8.12 9.88 13.79
N PHE A 190 7.57 10.93 14.38
CA PHE A 190 6.64 10.82 15.48
C PHE A 190 5.53 9.82 15.10
N GLY A 191 5.19 8.93 16.04
CA GLY A 191 4.11 7.95 15.87
C GLY A 191 2.88 8.55 15.21
N LEU A 192 2.24 7.83 14.28
CA LEU A 192 0.89 8.15 13.82
C LEU A 192 0.00 8.37 15.06
N LYS A 193 -0.36 9.63 15.28
CA LYS A 193 -1.35 9.99 16.28
C LYS A 193 -2.66 10.19 15.55
N PHE A 194 -3.65 9.39 15.91
CA PHE A 194 -5.02 9.58 15.46
C PHE A 194 -5.82 10.23 16.59
N PRO A 195 -6.78 11.12 16.28
CA PRO A 195 -7.49 11.87 17.31
C PRO A 195 -8.42 10.95 18.12
N LYS A 196 -8.93 9.91 17.46
CA LYS A 196 -9.84 8.89 18.02
C LYS A 196 -9.54 7.55 17.38
N GLU A 197 -9.82 6.46 18.08
CA GLU A 197 -9.64 5.11 17.54
C GLU A 197 -10.50 4.88 16.29
N GLU A 198 -11.74 5.37 16.27
CA GLU A 198 -12.61 5.30 15.10
C GLU A 198 -11.99 5.97 13.85
N PHE A 199 -11.25 7.06 14.02
CA PHE A 199 -10.55 7.70 12.91
C PHE A 199 -9.49 6.77 12.35
N PHE A 200 -8.65 6.20 13.23
CA PHE A 200 -7.64 5.22 12.83
C PHE A 200 -8.27 4.07 12.06
N GLU A 201 -9.37 3.50 12.57
CA GLU A 201 -10.04 2.37 11.93
C GLU A 201 -10.55 2.74 10.51
N ASN A 202 -11.26 3.86 10.35
CA ASN A 202 -11.74 4.31 9.03
C ASN A 202 -10.57 4.55 8.07
N TRP A 203 -9.56 5.26 8.55
CA TRP A 203 -8.34 5.56 7.80
C TRP A 203 -7.60 4.28 7.39
N PHE A 204 -7.45 3.30 8.30
CA PHE A 204 -6.76 2.04 8.06
C PHE A 204 -7.49 1.21 7.00
N ILE A 205 -8.82 1.20 7.02
CA ILE A 205 -9.64 0.53 6.00
C ILE A 205 -9.46 1.19 4.64
N GLY A 206 -9.34 2.52 4.61
CA GLY A 206 -8.99 3.30 3.42
C GLY A 206 -7.64 2.92 2.85
N PHE A 207 -6.63 2.95 3.71
CA PHE A 207 -5.25 2.61 3.38
C PHE A 207 -5.12 1.17 2.87
N SER A 208 -5.76 0.24 3.54
CA SER A 208 -5.85 -1.17 3.13
C SER A 208 -6.60 -1.36 1.81
N GLY A 209 -7.61 -0.53 1.54
CA GLY A 209 -8.31 -0.50 0.26
C GLY A 209 -7.39 -0.23 -0.93
N GLY A 210 -6.32 0.54 -0.73
CA GLY A 210 -5.25 0.72 -1.71
C GLY A 210 -4.18 -0.38 -1.64
N LYS A 211 -3.54 -0.55 -0.48
CA LYS A 211 -2.28 -1.33 -0.33
C LYS A 211 -2.43 -2.71 0.28
N GLY A 212 -3.59 -3.03 0.86
CA GLY A 212 -3.86 -4.31 1.51
C GLY A 212 -4.22 -5.43 0.53
N ALA A 213 -3.89 -6.67 0.82
CA ALA A 213 -4.20 -7.83 0.01
C ALA A 213 -4.74 -8.96 0.90
N PHE A 214 -5.79 -9.62 0.43
CA PHE A 214 -6.37 -10.80 1.08
C PHE A 214 -5.89 -12.04 0.33
N ILE A 215 -5.03 -12.82 0.95
CA ILE A 215 -4.35 -13.95 0.32
C ILE A 215 -4.92 -15.26 0.86
N ILE A 216 -5.26 -16.15 -0.08
CA ILE A 216 -5.57 -17.55 0.17
C ILE A 216 -4.46 -18.33 -0.53
N SER A 217 -3.63 -19.02 0.24
CA SER A 217 -2.54 -19.83 -0.29
C SER A 217 -2.76 -21.30 0.07
N PHE A 218 -2.35 -22.18 -0.83
CA PHE A 218 -2.38 -23.62 -0.62
C PHE A 218 -0.92 -24.08 -0.57
N LYS A 219 -0.47 -24.59 0.57
CA LYS A 219 0.87 -25.17 0.71
C LYS A 219 0.75 -26.66 0.88
N SER A 220 1.59 -27.44 0.20
CA SER A 220 1.71 -28.85 0.54
C SER A 220 2.22 -28.96 1.99
N HIS A 221 1.67 -29.90 2.74
CA HIS A 221 2.00 -30.13 4.14
C HIS A 221 3.49 -30.46 4.29
N ALA A 222 4.04 -31.23 3.33
CA ALA A 222 5.47 -31.51 3.23
C ALA A 222 6.34 -30.24 3.16
N GLU A 223 5.98 -29.24 2.33
CA GLU A 223 6.75 -27.98 2.26
C GLU A 223 6.65 -27.15 3.56
N TYR A 224 5.52 -27.25 4.25
CA TYR A 224 5.28 -26.54 5.51
C TYR A 224 6.11 -27.14 6.66
N GLU A 225 6.08 -28.46 6.82
CA GLU A 225 6.85 -29.16 7.85
C GLU A 225 8.35 -28.92 7.69
N ILE A 226 8.85 -28.99 6.45
CA ILE A 226 10.24 -28.68 6.11
C ILE A 226 10.55 -27.24 6.58
N LYS A 227 9.81 -26.24 6.13
CA LYS A 227 10.12 -24.83 6.47
C LYS A 227 10.06 -24.52 7.96
N ASN A 228 9.10 -25.08 8.70
CA ASN A 228 8.96 -24.80 10.13
C ASN A 228 10.07 -25.45 10.95
N ARG A 229 10.57 -26.64 10.57
CA ARG A 229 11.73 -27.24 11.24
C ARG A 229 13.01 -26.44 11.01
N PHE A 230 13.20 -25.90 9.80
CA PHE A 230 14.44 -25.22 9.43
C PHE A 230 14.51 -23.72 9.78
N TYR A 231 13.39 -23.03 10.02
CA TYR A 231 13.41 -21.59 10.35
C TYR A 231 13.59 -21.27 11.83
N TRP A 232 13.49 -22.24 12.74
CA TRP A 232 13.64 -22.04 14.18
C TRP A 232 14.91 -22.69 14.71
N GLY A 233 16.05 -22.04 14.46
CA GLY A 233 17.12 -21.91 15.46
C GLY A 233 18.14 -23.04 15.64
N GLU A 234 17.92 -24.25 15.13
CA GLU A 234 18.98 -25.27 15.20
C GLU A 234 19.93 -25.13 14.00
N LYS A 235 21.22 -24.87 14.30
CA LYS A 235 22.32 -24.98 13.33
C LYS A 235 22.50 -26.46 12.97
N GLU A 236 21.54 -27.04 12.26
CA GLU A 236 21.75 -28.36 11.67
C GLU A 236 22.75 -28.24 10.52
N THR A 237 23.71 -29.15 10.50
CA THR A 237 24.66 -29.30 9.40
C THR A 237 23.90 -29.62 8.10
N TYR A 238 24.49 -29.28 6.96
CA TYR A 238 23.92 -29.59 5.63
C TYR A 238 23.55 -31.08 5.47
N GLU A 239 24.27 -31.98 6.15
CA GLU A 239 23.96 -33.42 6.21
C GLU A 239 22.65 -33.73 6.95
N GLY A 240 22.35 -33.03 8.05
CA GLY A 240 21.08 -33.17 8.78
C GLY A 240 19.88 -32.76 7.91
N PHE A 241 20.03 -31.69 7.13
CA PHE A 241 19.05 -31.26 6.13
C PHE A 241 18.81 -32.34 5.07
N GLN A 242 19.88 -32.86 4.46
CA GLN A 242 19.82 -33.91 3.44
C GLN A 242 19.14 -35.18 3.95
N LYS A 243 19.49 -35.63 5.18
CA LYS A 243 18.89 -36.82 5.79
C LYS A 243 17.39 -36.64 6.04
N THR A 244 16.98 -35.52 6.63
CA THR A 244 15.57 -35.21 6.92
C THR A 244 14.75 -35.10 5.63
N LEU A 245 15.31 -34.47 4.59
CA LEU A 245 14.68 -34.37 3.28
C LEU A 245 14.47 -35.76 2.66
N ASN A 246 15.49 -36.61 2.70
CA ASN A 246 15.43 -37.96 2.14
C ASN A 246 14.44 -38.87 2.88
N GLU A 247 14.32 -38.74 4.21
CA GLU A 247 13.31 -39.46 4.99
C GLU A 247 11.88 -39.01 4.66
N LEU A 248 11.65 -37.72 4.48
CA LEU A 248 10.35 -37.17 4.06
C LEU A 248 9.98 -37.63 2.64
N VAL A 249 10.93 -37.57 1.71
CA VAL A 249 10.73 -38.05 0.33
C VAL A 249 10.42 -39.55 0.32
N LYS A 250 11.13 -40.36 1.10
CA LYS A 250 10.83 -41.79 1.24
C LYS A 250 9.42 -42.03 1.78
N LYS A 251 8.99 -41.31 2.82
CA LYS A 251 7.62 -41.42 3.37
C LYS A 251 6.54 -41.01 2.38
N LEU A 252 6.81 -40.04 1.52
CA LEU A 252 5.89 -39.61 0.47
C LEU A 252 5.77 -40.64 -0.66
N ILE A 253 6.87 -41.30 -1.03
CA ILE A 253 6.90 -42.30 -2.11
C ILE A 253 6.24 -43.62 -1.69
N THR A 254 6.35 -44.01 -0.41
CA THR A 254 5.85 -45.32 0.06
C THR A 254 4.37 -45.34 0.44
N ARG A 255 3.64 -44.23 0.29
CA ARG A 255 2.21 -44.17 0.62
C ARG A 255 1.33 -44.81 -0.48
N PRO A 256 0.45 -45.77 -0.14
CA PRO A 256 -0.43 -46.42 -1.10
C PRO A 256 -1.50 -45.45 -1.63
N MET A 257 -1.69 -45.43 -2.96
CA MET A 257 -2.62 -44.53 -3.67
C MET A 257 -4.12 -44.72 -3.35
N SER A 258 -4.50 -45.77 -2.60
CA SER A 258 -5.89 -46.16 -2.37
C SER A 258 -6.57 -45.49 -1.16
N GLU A 259 -5.82 -44.80 -0.30
CA GLU A 259 -6.43 -43.91 0.70
C GLU A 259 -6.77 -42.58 0.01
N GLY A 260 -8.06 -42.38 -0.32
CA GLY A 260 -8.55 -41.23 -1.06
C GLY A 260 -7.87 -39.94 -0.62
N LEU A 261 -7.22 -39.26 -1.60
CA LEU A 261 -6.45 -38.03 -1.46
C LEU A 261 -7.21 -36.96 -0.65
N LYS A 262 -7.17 -37.05 0.68
CA LYS A 262 -7.34 -35.92 1.58
C LYS A 262 -6.19 -35.01 1.19
N SER A 263 -6.47 -34.03 0.34
CA SER A 263 -5.44 -33.20 -0.26
C SER A 263 -4.52 -32.73 0.87
N GLU A 264 -3.25 -33.13 0.84
CA GLU A 264 -2.22 -32.74 1.81
C GLU A 264 -1.89 -31.24 1.70
N LYS A 265 -2.81 -30.43 1.19
CA LYS A 265 -2.65 -29.00 1.03
C LYS A 265 -3.29 -28.31 2.21
N GLU A 266 -2.45 -27.65 3.00
CA GLU A 266 -2.88 -26.75 4.04
C GLU A 266 -3.33 -25.42 3.40
N ILE A 267 -4.52 -24.95 3.78
CA ILE A 267 -5.01 -23.63 3.40
C ILE A 267 -4.45 -22.62 4.39
N ILE A 268 -3.56 -21.75 3.91
CA ILE A 268 -3.00 -20.66 4.69
C ILE A 268 -3.63 -19.37 4.23
N LEU A 269 -4.29 -18.70 5.16
CA LEU A 269 -4.89 -17.39 4.96
C LEU A 269 -3.95 -16.32 5.49
N SER A 270 -3.78 -15.24 4.72
CA SER A 270 -3.11 -14.06 5.23
C SER A 270 -3.73 -12.76 4.75
N PHE A 271 -3.57 -11.72 5.56
CA PHE A 271 -3.80 -10.33 5.16
C PHE A 271 -2.45 -9.63 5.11
N VAL A 272 -2.17 -8.97 3.99
CA VAL A 272 -0.86 -8.40 3.70
C VAL A 272 -0.97 -6.93 3.35
N ILE A 273 -0.10 -6.08 3.87
CA ILE A 273 0.12 -4.71 3.40
C ILE A 273 1.57 -4.59 2.92
N VAL A 274 1.76 -4.11 1.69
CA VAL A 274 3.09 -3.91 1.11
C VAL A 274 3.42 -2.42 1.04
N GLN A 275 4.59 -2.04 1.53
CA GLN A 275 5.08 -0.65 1.51
C GLN A 275 6.55 -0.58 1.11
N LYS A 276 7.01 0.59 0.65
CA LYS A 276 8.42 0.82 0.34
C LYS A 276 9.26 0.94 1.61
N THR A 277 10.57 0.75 1.50
CA THR A 277 11.51 0.90 2.64
C THR A 277 11.40 2.24 3.37
N LYS A 278 11.19 3.35 2.63
CA LYS A 278 10.98 4.68 3.21
C LYS A 278 9.74 4.79 4.13
N ASP A 279 8.83 3.84 3.99
CA ASP A 279 7.53 3.75 4.63
C ASP A 279 7.53 2.66 5.74
N LEU A 280 8.70 2.14 6.17
CA LEU A 280 8.83 1.07 7.17
C LEU A 280 8.15 1.39 8.51
N LEU A 281 8.38 2.59 9.03
CA LEU A 281 7.89 3.03 10.34
C LEU A 281 6.35 2.97 10.44
N ILE A 282 5.69 3.07 9.29
CA ILE A 282 4.25 2.93 9.17
C ILE A 282 3.82 1.53 9.56
N LEU A 283 4.49 0.53 8.97
CA LEU A 283 4.19 -0.87 9.23
C LEU A 283 4.49 -1.22 10.68
N GLU A 284 5.51 -0.62 11.29
CA GLU A 284 5.80 -0.76 12.72
C GLU A 284 4.70 -0.15 13.60
N GLN A 285 4.19 1.02 13.24
CA GLN A 285 3.09 1.65 13.98
C GLN A 285 1.78 0.87 13.83
N LEU A 286 1.48 0.37 12.63
CA LEU A 286 0.36 -0.55 12.41
C LEU A 286 0.53 -1.83 13.24
N LYS A 287 1.75 -2.35 13.33
CA LYS A 287 2.07 -3.51 14.18
C LYS A 287 1.76 -3.25 15.66
N ASN A 288 2.17 -2.09 16.17
CA ASN A 288 1.91 -1.72 17.56
C ASN A 288 0.41 -1.51 17.83
N LYS A 289 -0.33 -0.93 16.87
CA LYS A 289 -1.77 -0.68 16.99
C LYS A 289 -2.62 -1.94 16.89
N LEU A 290 -2.23 -2.92 16.07
CA LEU A 290 -2.99 -4.15 15.82
C LEU A 290 -2.49 -5.35 16.65
N SER A 291 -2.04 -5.07 17.88
CA SER A 291 -1.73 -6.05 18.92
C SER A 291 -0.53 -6.98 18.65
N GLY A 292 0.49 -6.55 17.91
CA GLY A 292 1.84 -7.13 17.96
C GLY A 292 2.07 -8.55 17.40
N HIS A 293 1.03 -9.33 17.12
CA HIS A 293 1.07 -10.71 16.61
C HIS A 293 1.47 -10.83 15.12
N LEU A 294 2.42 -10.01 14.68
CA LEU A 294 2.57 -9.61 13.28
C LEU A 294 3.99 -9.82 12.78
N ASN A 295 4.08 -10.40 11.59
CA ASN A 295 5.35 -10.68 10.92
C ASN A 295 5.64 -9.55 9.93
N LEU A 296 6.73 -8.81 10.20
CA LEU A 296 7.26 -7.83 9.28
C LEU A 296 8.40 -8.49 8.50
N LYS A 297 8.21 -8.66 7.20
CA LYS A 297 9.18 -9.32 6.32
C LYS A 297 9.77 -8.29 5.35
N PHE A 298 11.10 -8.25 5.25
CA PHE A 298 11.75 -7.44 4.23
C PHE A 298 11.86 -8.22 2.92
N ASN A 299 11.39 -7.62 1.83
CA ASN A 299 11.55 -8.14 0.48
C ASN A 299 12.67 -7.37 -0.24
N ILE A 300 13.84 -8.01 -0.33
CA ILE A 300 15.05 -7.46 -0.94
C ILE A 300 14.81 -7.06 -2.40
N LYS A 301 14.14 -7.91 -3.19
CA LYS A 301 13.97 -7.72 -4.65
C LYS A 301 13.21 -6.44 -4.99
N GLY A 302 12.32 -5.99 -4.11
CA GLY A 302 11.52 -4.78 -4.34
C GLY A 302 11.95 -3.56 -3.53
N SER A 303 12.92 -3.70 -2.61
CA SER A 303 13.12 -2.72 -1.52
C SER A 303 11.79 -2.34 -0.86
N THR A 304 11.02 -3.37 -0.50
CA THR A 304 9.70 -3.24 0.11
C THR A 304 9.65 -4.04 1.40
N TYR A 305 8.81 -3.59 2.32
CA TYR A 305 8.41 -4.36 3.49
C TYR A 305 7.00 -4.87 3.30
N ILE A 306 6.81 -6.09 3.78
CA ILE A 306 5.56 -6.81 3.80
C ILE A 306 5.15 -6.96 5.26
N TRP A 307 4.06 -6.31 5.62
CA TRP A 307 3.38 -6.54 6.89
C TRP A 307 2.33 -7.62 6.67
N GLU A 308 2.56 -8.80 7.24
CA GLU A 308 1.71 -9.98 7.06
C GLU A 308 1.06 -10.42 8.36
N VAL A 309 -0.26 -10.57 8.31
CA VAL A 309 -1.10 -11.17 9.35
C VAL A 309 -1.49 -12.56 8.88
N SER A 310 -1.05 -13.60 9.59
CA SER A 310 -1.45 -14.99 9.32
C SER A 310 -1.93 -15.73 10.57
N ASN A 311 -1.78 -15.14 11.76
CA ASN A 311 -2.27 -15.72 13.01
C ASN A 311 -3.80 -15.64 13.07
N GLU A 312 -4.46 -16.73 13.44
CA GLU A 312 -5.91 -16.84 13.45
C GLU A 312 -6.61 -15.73 14.26
N LYS A 313 -6.16 -15.46 15.50
CA LYS A 313 -6.76 -14.42 16.36
C LYS A 313 -6.66 -13.05 15.70
N ALA A 314 -5.51 -12.72 15.13
CA ALA A 314 -5.31 -11.48 14.41
C ALA A 314 -6.16 -11.41 13.12
N LEU A 315 -6.31 -12.52 12.39
CA LEU A 315 -7.19 -12.59 11.21
C LEU A 315 -8.66 -12.39 11.58
N VAL A 316 -9.10 -12.88 12.75
CA VAL A 316 -10.45 -12.63 13.27
C VAL A 316 -10.65 -11.13 13.56
N LEU A 317 -9.67 -10.47 14.18
CA LEU A 317 -9.72 -9.02 14.41
C LEU A 317 -9.80 -8.23 13.09
N ILE A 318 -8.96 -8.59 12.11
CA ILE A 318 -8.98 -8.02 10.75
C ILE A 318 -10.37 -8.21 10.12
N LYS A 319 -10.95 -9.41 10.20
CA LYS A 319 -12.30 -9.69 9.74
C LYS A 319 -13.35 -8.80 10.42
N VAL A 320 -13.30 -8.63 11.74
CA VAL A 320 -14.24 -7.77 12.49
C VAL A 320 -14.12 -6.32 12.03
N LEU A 321 -12.89 -5.83 11.84
CA LEU A 321 -12.63 -4.48 11.38
C LEU A 321 -13.19 -4.24 9.97
N PHE A 322 -12.88 -5.10 9.00
CA PHE A 322 -13.39 -4.99 7.63
C PHE A 322 -14.88 -5.33 7.48
N LYS A 323 -15.52 -5.94 8.49
CA LYS A 323 -16.97 -6.07 8.56
C LYS A 323 -17.64 -4.78 9.03
N LYS A 324 -17.08 -4.16 10.08
CA LYS A 324 -17.57 -2.91 10.66
C LYS A 324 -17.55 -1.78 9.63
N TYR A 325 -16.55 -1.80 8.74
CA TYR A 325 -16.34 -0.77 7.73
C TYR A 325 -16.47 -1.33 6.32
N SER A 326 -17.31 -0.70 5.49
CA SER A 326 -17.52 -1.14 4.11
C SER A 326 -16.27 -0.91 3.25
N LEU A 327 -15.60 -1.99 2.83
CA LEU A 327 -14.59 -1.96 1.77
C LEU A 327 -15.21 -1.49 0.46
N ARG A 328 -14.69 -0.40 -0.09
CA ARG A 328 -15.19 0.15 -1.37
C ARG A 328 -14.48 -0.41 -2.59
N THR A 329 -13.19 -0.75 -2.47
CA THR A 329 -12.34 -1.13 -3.63
C THR A 329 -11.95 -2.60 -3.68
N LYS A 330 -12.18 -3.37 -2.60
CA LYS A 330 -11.74 -4.78 -2.45
C LYS A 330 -12.81 -5.68 -1.82
N LYS A 331 -14.08 -5.33 -2.00
CA LYS A 331 -15.22 -5.99 -1.34
C LYS A 331 -15.29 -7.47 -1.72
N VAL A 332 -15.12 -7.81 -2.99
CA VAL A 332 -15.25 -9.18 -3.49
C VAL A 332 -14.12 -10.06 -2.97
N GLU A 333 -12.89 -9.57 -3.03
CA GLU A 333 -11.70 -10.26 -2.54
C GLU A 333 -11.82 -10.55 -1.04
N PHE A 334 -12.23 -9.55 -0.25
CA PHE A 334 -12.49 -9.72 1.17
C PHE A 334 -13.59 -10.74 1.46
N LEU A 335 -14.72 -10.71 0.74
CA LEU A 335 -15.82 -11.66 0.96
C LEU A 335 -15.39 -13.10 0.66
N LYS A 336 -14.61 -13.32 -0.41
CA LYS A 336 -14.04 -14.64 -0.72
C LYS A 336 -13.12 -15.11 0.41
N TRP A 337 -12.18 -14.25 0.80
CA TRP A 337 -11.22 -14.53 1.87
C TRP A 337 -11.89 -14.79 3.22
N TRP A 338 -12.88 -13.98 3.59
CA TRP A 338 -13.64 -14.15 4.83
C TRP A 338 -14.45 -15.47 4.83
N LYS A 339 -15.08 -15.85 3.71
CA LYS A 339 -15.74 -17.16 3.60
C LYS A 339 -14.76 -18.30 3.86
N SER A 340 -13.57 -18.23 3.27
CA SER A 340 -12.50 -19.21 3.51
C SER A 340 -12.04 -19.21 4.96
N LEU A 341 -11.91 -18.05 5.61
CA LEU A 341 -11.56 -17.97 7.04
C LEU A 341 -12.59 -18.68 7.92
N ASN A 342 -13.89 -18.49 7.68
CA ASN A 342 -14.91 -19.20 8.45
C ASN A 342 -14.83 -20.72 8.25
N TYR A 343 -14.48 -21.17 7.04
CA TYR A 343 -14.33 -22.59 6.75
C TYR A 343 -13.13 -23.19 7.52
N VAL A 344 -11.98 -22.52 7.48
CA VAL A 344 -10.76 -22.95 8.21
C VAL A 344 -11.02 -23.02 9.71
N ILE A 345 -11.62 -21.98 10.30
CA ILE A 345 -11.93 -21.93 11.74
C ILE A 345 -12.90 -23.06 12.14
N LYS A 346 -13.98 -23.29 11.38
CA LYS A 346 -14.94 -24.37 11.67
C LYS A 346 -14.33 -25.77 11.57
N SER A 347 -13.31 -25.92 10.74
CA SER A 347 -12.66 -27.22 10.50
C SER A 347 -11.61 -27.57 11.57
N GLN A 348 -11.29 -26.63 12.47
CA GLN A 348 -10.32 -26.80 13.55
C GLN A 348 -10.99 -26.64 14.93
N PRO A 349 -11.79 -27.63 15.39
CA PRO A 349 -12.55 -27.53 16.64
C PRO A 349 -11.71 -27.44 17.92
N ARG A 350 -10.37 -27.49 17.83
CA ARG A 350 -9.46 -27.59 18.99
C ARG A 350 -9.15 -26.26 19.70
N PHE A 351 -9.61 -25.11 19.20
CA PHE A 351 -9.17 -23.80 19.70
C PHE A 351 -10.25 -22.93 20.36
N TYR A 352 -11.48 -23.43 20.51
CA TYR A 352 -12.54 -22.79 21.30
C TYR A 352 -12.83 -23.60 22.56
N LYS A 353 -11.89 -23.59 23.51
CA LYS A 353 -12.12 -23.89 24.92
C LYS A 353 -11.53 -22.77 25.76
#